data_AF-A0A9W6UD79-F1
#
_entry.id   AF-A0A9W6UD79-F1
#
_cell.length_a   1.000
_cell.length_b   1.000
_cell.length_c   1.000
_cell.angle_alpha   90.00
_cell.angle_beta   90.00
_cell.angle_gamma   90.00
#
_symmetry.space_group_name_H-M   'P 1'
#
loop_
_entity.id
_entity.type
_entity.pdbx_description
1 polymer ?
#
loop_
_entity_poly.entity_id
_entity_poly.type
_entity_poly.pdbx_seq_one_letter_code
_entity_poly.pdbx_strand_id
1 'polypeptide(L)'
;MLQRQHFLSTAEFCDRKKFTATNGDLVSMHFEIIPLPEAHSVKSIFDALQTFVYNIEISISEAVGDITVRENDDANPASPVAQHRLNTMIHNVVQLEANNVAFAAYRPAGEPGTERQELGVLVCDAVDEDDLFPYRPLERARQDMTMIMMLEWRANDKGEQVIALSRWWCFRIRS
;
A
#
# COMPACT_ATOMS: atom_id res chain seq x y z
N MET A 1 22.48 -21.40 6.03
CA MET A 1 22.71 -20.02 6.50
C MET A 1 21.51 -19.63 7.35
N LEU A 2 21.69 -19.31 8.64
CA LEU A 2 20.57 -19.06 9.55
C LEU A 2 19.91 -17.71 9.22
N GLN A 3 18.68 -17.72 8.70
CA GLN A 3 17.89 -16.53 8.45
C GLN A 3 17.40 -15.95 9.79
N ARG A 4 17.86 -14.75 10.17
CA ARG A 4 17.42 -14.09 11.40
C ARG A 4 16.07 -13.41 11.15
N GLN A 5 14.99 -14.11 11.47
CA GLN A 5 13.63 -13.58 11.38
C GLN A 5 13.26 -12.95 12.73
N HIS A 6 12.90 -11.66 12.73
CA HIS A 6 12.33 -11.00 13.90
C HIS A 6 10.83 -10.83 13.67
N PHE A 7 10.02 -11.52 14.47
CA PHE A 7 8.56 -11.42 14.49
C PHE A 7 8.18 -10.43 15.59
N LEU A 8 7.52 -9.32 15.24
CA LEU A 8 7.06 -8.32 16.20
C LEU A 8 5.53 -8.30 16.15
N SER A 9 4.89 -9.09 17.01
CA SER A 9 3.44 -9.03 17.20
C SER A 9 3.13 -7.80 18.06
N THR A 10 2.40 -6.83 17.52
CA THR A 10 1.99 -5.63 18.27
C THR A 10 0.48 -5.33 18.22
N ALA A 11 -0.34 -6.17 17.58
CA ALA A 11 -1.81 -6.11 17.64
C ALA A 11 -2.42 -7.50 17.31
N GLU A 12 -3.61 -7.78 17.85
CA GLU A 12 -4.30 -9.09 17.75
C GLU A 12 -4.53 -9.58 16.31
N PHE A 13 -4.63 -8.65 15.35
CA PHE A 13 -4.83 -8.94 13.93
C PHE A 13 -3.66 -8.50 13.04
N CYS A 14 -2.45 -8.38 13.60
CA CYS A 14 -1.29 -7.90 12.85
C CYS A 14 -0.09 -8.87 12.91
N ASP A 15 0.41 -9.24 11.74
CA ASP A 15 1.68 -9.95 11.56
C ASP A 15 2.70 -8.99 10.92
N ARG A 16 3.92 -8.97 11.45
CA ARG A 16 5.04 -8.15 10.96
C ARG A 16 6.32 -8.96 10.94
N LYS A 17 7.00 -8.91 9.80
CA LYS A 17 8.28 -9.60 9.60
C LYS A 17 9.30 -8.68 8.96
N LYS A 18 10.49 -8.61 9.56
CA LYS A 18 11.67 -7.94 8.99
C LYS A 18 12.81 -8.92 8.82
N PHE A 19 13.48 -8.89 7.67
CA PHE A 19 14.60 -9.76 7.37
C PHE A 19 15.47 -9.18 6.25
N THR A 20 16.70 -9.67 6.15
CA THR A 20 17.57 -9.42 5.00
C THR A 20 17.40 -10.58 4.02
N ALA A 21 17.09 -10.25 2.76
CA ALA A 21 17.00 -11.22 1.68
C ALA A 21 18.39 -11.73 1.28
N THR A 22 18.44 -12.84 0.55
CA THR A 22 19.71 -13.47 0.15
C THR A 22 20.57 -12.62 -0.77
N ASN A 23 19.96 -11.66 -1.47
CA ASN A 23 20.63 -10.69 -2.33
C ASN A 23 21.12 -9.45 -1.56
N GLY A 24 20.86 -9.33 -0.26
CA GLY A 24 21.26 -8.19 0.56
C GLY A 24 20.14 -7.19 0.87
N ASP A 25 19.00 -7.28 0.17
CA ASP A 25 17.91 -6.33 0.35
C ASP A 25 17.31 -6.37 1.76
N LEU A 26 16.95 -5.21 2.29
CA LEU A 26 16.22 -5.09 3.54
C LEU A 26 14.72 -5.18 3.26
N VAL A 27 14.07 -6.21 3.80
CA VAL A 27 12.65 -6.48 3.55
C VAL A 27 11.84 -6.34 4.83
N SER A 28 10.69 -5.67 4.70
CA SER A 28 9.68 -5.54 5.74
C SER A 28 8.31 -5.92 5.18
N MET A 29 7.72 -6.98 5.70
CA MET A 29 6.37 -7.43 5.35
C MET A 29 5.43 -7.21 6.52
N HIS A 30 4.18 -6.82 6.22
CA HIS A 30 3.13 -6.82 7.24
C HIS A 30 1.81 -7.27 6.65
N PHE A 31 1.00 -7.87 7.50
CA PHE A 31 -0.38 -8.20 7.27
C PHE A 31 -1.22 -7.65 8.42
N GLU A 32 -2.37 -7.07 8.11
CA GLU A 32 -3.27 -6.52 9.12
C GLU A 32 -4.73 -6.59 8.67
N ILE A 33 -5.63 -6.85 9.61
CA ILE A 33 -7.07 -6.69 9.42
C ILE A 33 -7.55 -5.60 10.39
N ILE A 34 -8.18 -4.56 9.85
CA ILE A 34 -8.65 -3.40 10.61
C ILE A 34 -10.19 -3.34 10.49
N PRO A 35 -10.93 -3.72 11.55
CA PRO A 35 -12.36 -3.47 11.62
C PRO A 35 -12.66 -1.97 11.68
N LEU A 36 -13.67 -1.52 10.95
CA LEU A 36 -14.09 -0.12 10.85
C LEU A 36 -15.55 0.00 11.36
N PRO A 37 -15.78 -0.03 12.69
CA PRO A 37 -17.13 -0.08 13.26
C PRO A 37 -17.98 1.17 12.99
N GLU A 38 -17.34 2.32 12.79
CA GLU A 38 -18.00 3.59 12.47
C GLU A 38 -18.28 3.75 10.97
N ALA A 39 -17.80 2.83 10.14
CA ALA A 39 -18.00 2.89 8.71
C ALA A 39 -19.33 2.25 8.30
N HIS A 40 -20.01 2.90 7.35
CA HIS A 40 -21.32 2.47 6.88
C HIS A 40 -21.38 2.20 5.37
N SER A 41 -20.29 2.46 4.64
CA SER A 41 -20.22 2.22 3.19
C SER A 41 -18.80 1.83 2.77
N VAL A 42 -18.68 0.66 2.12
CA VAL A 42 -17.42 0.21 1.51
C VAL A 42 -17.02 1.18 0.41
N LYS A 43 -17.97 1.64 -0.43
CA LYS A 43 -17.71 2.64 -1.47
C LYS A 43 -17.12 3.94 -0.92
N SER A 44 -17.67 4.48 0.16
CA SER A 44 -17.14 5.74 0.74
C SER A 44 -15.71 5.59 1.24
N ILE A 45 -15.38 4.46 1.90
CA ILE A 45 -13.99 4.20 2.33
C ILE A 45 -13.09 3.98 1.12
N PHE A 46 -13.55 3.25 0.12
CA PHE A 46 -12.81 3.01 -1.11
C PHE A 46 -12.47 4.33 -1.82
N ASP A 47 -13.42 5.26 -1.92
CA ASP A 47 -13.21 6.57 -2.53
C ASP A 47 -12.20 7.42 -1.73
N ALA A 48 -12.24 7.34 -0.41
CA ALA A 48 -11.25 7.96 0.45
C ALA A 48 -9.85 7.36 0.24
N LEU A 49 -9.73 6.03 0.10
CA LEU A 49 -8.46 5.36 -0.20
C LEU A 49 -7.93 5.74 -1.58
N GLN A 50 -8.79 5.85 -2.60
CA GLN A 50 -8.38 6.34 -3.91
C GLN A 50 -7.86 7.78 -3.84
N THR A 51 -8.51 8.62 -3.04
CA THR A 51 -8.08 10.01 -2.83
C THR A 51 -6.74 10.07 -2.09
N PHE A 52 -6.51 9.20 -1.11
CA PHE A 52 -5.22 9.04 -0.43
C PHE A 52 -4.13 8.62 -1.42
N VAL A 53 -4.36 7.58 -2.23
CA VAL A 53 -3.38 7.12 -3.23
C VAL A 53 -3.12 8.20 -4.29
N TYR A 54 -4.15 8.95 -4.67
CA TYR A 54 -3.99 10.07 -5.60
C TYR A 54 -3.10 11.18 -5.05
N ASN A 55 -3.02 11.39 -3.73
CA ASN A 55 -2.20 12.41 -3.07
C ASN A 55 -1.07 11.80 -2.23
N ILE A 56 -0.57 10.62 -2.62
CA ILE A 56 0.31 9.81 -1.77
C ILE A 56 1.61 10.52 -1.37
N GLU A 57 2.15 11.43 -2.19
CA GLU A 57 3.33 12.25 -1.85
C GLU A 57 3.06 13.19 -0.68
N ILE A 58 1.87 13.80 -0.62
CA ILE A 58 1.47 14.65 0.50
C ILE A 58 1.29 13.77 1.74
N SER A 59 0.55 12.67 1.60
CA SER A 59 0.28 11.78 2.73
C SER A 59 1.54 11.13 3.32
N ILE A 60 2.52 10.73 2.49
CA ILE A 60 3.82 10.24 2.97
C ILE A 60 4.57 11.37 3.66
N SER A 61 4.60 12.58 3.07
CA SER A 61 5.29 13.72 3.67
C SER A 61 4.74 14.09 5.04
N GLU A 62 3.41 14.09 5.19
CA GLU A 62 2.74 14.36 6.45
C GLU A 62 2.98 13.26 7.50
N ALA A 63 2.98 11.99 7.07
CA ALA A 63 3.13 10.85 7.96
C ALA A 63 4.58 10.65 8.46
N VAL A 64 5.57 10.89 7.60
CA VAL A 64 6.99 10.67 7.89
C VAL A 64 7.68 11.94 8.39
N GLY A 65 7.21 13.12 7.96
CA GLY A 65 7.82 14.42 8.26
C GLY A 65 8.96 14.82 7.30
N ASP A 66 9.37 13.91 6.41
CA ASP A 66 10.32 14.15 5.33
C ASP A 66 9.60 14.57 4.05
N ILE A 67 10.23 15.41 3.22
CA ILE A 67 9.61 15.88 1.98
C ILE A 67 9.64 14.77 0.92
N THR A 68 8.45 14.42 0.42
CA THR A 68 8.25 13.54 -0.73
C THR A 68 7.70 14.33 -1.92
N VAL A 69 8.33 14.16 -3.08
CA VAL A 69 7.94 14.79 -4.34
C VAL A 69 7.52 13.73 -5.34
N ARG A 70 6.43 13.97 -6.07
CA ARG A 70 6.03 13.17 -7.23
C ARG A 70 6.68 13.72 -8.50
N GLU A 71 7.38 12.88 -9.24
CA GLU A 71 8.16 13.28 -10.43
C GLU A 71 7.38 13.12 -11.75
N ASN A 72 6.21 12.48 -11.74
CA ASN A 72 5.36 12.30 -12.93
C ASN A 72 4.00 13.01 -12.81
N ASP A 73 3.45 13.42 -13.96
CA ASP A 73 2.19 14.17 -14.09
C ASP A 73 1.11 13.31 -14.79
N ASP A 74 0.98 12.06 -14.37
CA ASP A 74 0.03 11.09 -14.95
C ASP A 74 -1.23 10.90 -14.10
N ALA A 75 -1.39 11.72 -13.06
CA ALA A 75 -2.41 11.50 -12.06
C ALA A 75 -3.78 11.93 -12.61
N ASN A 76 -4.57 10.97 -13.08
CA ASN A 76 -5.98 11.17 -13.38
C ASN A 76 -6.84 10.56 -12.26
N PRO A 77 -7.56 11.37 -11.44
CA PRO A 77 -8.41 10.86 -10.36
C PRO A 77 -9.50 9.89 -10.82
N ALA A 78 -9.91 9.98 -12.09
CA ALA A 78 -10.93 9.10 -12.67
C ALA A 78 -10.35 7.78 -13.19
N SER A 79 -9.02 7.63 -13.24
CA SER A 79 -8.37 6.41 -13.70
C SER A 79 -8.30 5.38 -12.58
N PRO A 80 -8.69 4.12 -12.82
CA PRO A 80 -8.45 3.03 -11.88
C PRO A 80 -6.97 2.61 -11.84
N VAL A 81 -6.12 3.19 -12.69
CA VAL A 81 -4.69 2.90 -12.77
C VAL A 81 -3.89 4.19 -12.66
N ALA A 82 -2.87 4.21 -11.82
CA ALA A 82 -1.97 5.34 -11.68
C ALA A 82 -0.53 4.86 -11.43
N GLN A 83 0.44 5.48 -12.09
CA GLN A 83 1.84 5.32 -11.75
C GLN A 83 2.25 6.44 -10.79
N HIS A 84 3.00 6.09 -9.75
CA HIS A 84 3.55 7.01 -8.77
C HIS A 84 5.07 6.90 -8.77
N ARG A 85 5.73 7.92 -9.31
CA ARG A 85 7.19 8.10 -9.23
C ARG A 85 7.49 9.07 -8.10
N LEU A 86 7.92 8.55 -6.96
CA LEU A 86 8.11 9.30 -5.73
C LEU A 86 9.60 9.41 -5.40
N ASN A 87 10.01 10.59 -4.96
CA ASN A 87 11.35 10.87 -4.46
C ASN A 87 11.24 11.50 -3.07
N THR A 88 11.81 10.85 -2.07
CA THR A 88 11.76 11.27 -0.66
C THR A 88 13.15 11.65 -0.19
N MET A 89 13.29 12.83 0.42
CA MET A 89 14.55 13.28 1.02
C MET A 89 14.54 12.99 2.51
N ILE A 90 15.19 11.89 2.93
CA ILE A 90 15.22 11.44 4.32
C ILE A 90 16.26 12.25 5.10
N HIS A 91 15.82 12.99 6.12
CA HIS A 91 16.65 13.79 7.01
C HIS A 91 17.65 14.73 6.30
N ASN A 92 17.36 15.15 5.06
CA ASN A 92 18.28 15.91 4.20
C ASN A 92 19.64 15.23 3.92
N VAL A 93 19.71 13.89 4.01
CA VAL A 93 20.96 13.14 3.79
C VAL A 93 20.82 12.09 2.70
N VAL A 94 19.70 11.37 2.66
CA VAL A 94 19.50 10.24 1.75
C VAL A 94 18.31 10.52 0.83
N GLN A 95 18.52 10.40 -0.48
CA GLN A 95 17.43 10.36 -1.44
C GLN A 95 16.94 8.93 -1.62
N LEU A 96 15.64 8.75 -1.46
CA LEU A 96 14.94 7.49 -1.64
C LEU A 96 13.97 7.63 -2.80
N GLU A 97 14.08 6.77 -3.80
CA GLU A 97 13.10 6.69 -4.89
C GLU A 97 12.20 5.46 -4.78
N ALA A 98 10.95 5.64 -5.17
CA ALA A 98 9.97 4.57 -5.32
C ALA A 98 9.20 4.78 -6.63
N ASN A 99 9.09 3.72 -7.44
CA ASN A 99 8.32 3.73 -8.68
C ASN A 99 7.30 2.61 -8.61
N ASN A 100 6.03 2.94 -8.49
CA ASN A 100 4.97 1.94 -8.31
C ASN A 100 3.78 2.21 -9.23
N VAL A 101 3.08 1.15 -9.61
CA VAL A 101 1.80 1.23 -10.31
C VAL A 101 0.70 0.75 -9.38
N ALA A 102 -0.29 1.59 -9.15
CA ALA A 102 -1.47 1.30 -8.39
C ALA A 102 -2.65 0.97 -9.31
N PHE A 103 -3.45 -0.02 -8.92
CA PHE A 103 -4.68 -0.47 -9.54
C PHE A 103 -5.80 -0.45 -8.50
N ALA A 104 -6.96 0.05 -8.87
CA ALA A 104 -8.13 0.16 -8.02
C ALA A 104 -9.35 -0.45 -8.71
N ALA A 105 -10.08 -1.31 -8.01
CA ALA A 105 -11.31 -1.90 -8.49
C ALA A 105 -12.36 -1.90 -7.39
N TYR A 106 -13.54 -1.34 -7.69
CA TYR A 106 -14.71 -1.42 -6.84
C TYR A 106 -15.78 -2.26 -7.51
N ARG A 107 -16.38 -3.15 -6.73
CA ARG A 107 -17.46 -4.05 -7.16
C ARG A 107 -18.65 -3.86 -6.23
N PRO A 108 -19.78 -3.34 -6.72
CA PRO A 108 -20.97 -3.18 -5.90
C PRO A 108 -21.54 -4.55 -5.46
N ALA A 109 -22.36 -4.52 -4.42
CA ALA A 109 -23.20 -5.66 -4.06
C ALA A 109 -24.07 -6.07 -5.25
N GLY A 110 -24.36 -7.37 -5.38
CA GLY A 110 -25.30 -7.85 -6.37
C GLY A 110 -26.75 -7.49 -6.04
N GLU A 111 -27.66 -7.84 -6.95
CA GLU A 111 -29.09 -7.65 -6.73
C GLU A 111 -29.58 -8.47 -5.52
N PRO A 112 -30.68 -8.03 -4.86
CA PRO A 112 -31.29 -8.78 -3.76
C PRO A 112 -31.52 -10.25 -4.13
N GLY A 113 -30.99 -11.18 -3.33
CA GLY A 113 -31.08 -12.62 -3.58
C GLY A 113 -29.85 -13.23 -4.27
N THR A 114 -28.85 -12.42 -4.61
CA THR A 114 -27.53 -12.91 -5.04
C THR A 114 -26.54 -12.93 -3.86
N GLU A 115 -25.66 -13.93 -3.80
CA GLU A 115 -24.60 -14.00 -2.77
C GLU A 115 -23.41 -13.06 -3.04
N ARG A 116 -23.53 -12.15 -4.01
CA ARG A 116 -22.43 -11.30 -4.43
C ARG A 116 -22.23 -10.14 -3.45
N GLN A 117 -21.20 -10.26 -2.62
CA GLN A 117 -20.80 -9.23 -1.68
C GLN A 117 -20.08 -8.04 -2.36
N GLU A 118 -20.36 -6.86 -1.83
CA GLU A 118 -19.65 -5.60 -2.12
C GLU A 118 -18.17 -5.74 -1.77
N LEU A 119 -17.29 -5.23 -2.64
CA LEU A 119 -15.85 -5.40 -2.51
C LEU A 119 -15.10 -4.20 -3.10
N GLY A 120 -14.19 -3.62 -2.33
CA GLY A 120 -13.16 -2.70 -2.82
C GLY A 120 -11.79 -3.35 -2.78
N VAL A 121 -11.00 -3.22 -3.84
CA VAL A 121 -9.63 -3.72 -3.91
C VAL A 121 -8.70 -2.64 -4.44
N LEU A 122 -7.59 -2.43 -3.74
CA LEU A 122 -6.47 -1.64 -4.23
C LEU A 122 -5.21 -2.48 -4.21
N VAL A 123 -4.51 -2.55 -5.33
CA VAL A 123 -3.23 -3.26 -5.45
C VAL A 123 -2.19 -2.25 -5.92
N CYS A 124 -0.98 -2.37 -5.41
CA CYS A 124 0.16 -1.59 -5.87
C CYS A 124 1.35 -2.52 -6.00
N ASP A 125 2.15 -2.33 -7.04
CA ASP A 125 3.40 -3.06 -7.22
C ASP A 125 4.50 -2.17 -7.80
N ALA A 126 5.75 -2.53 -7.55
CA ALA A 126 6.90 -1.76 -7.99
C ALA A 126 7.23 -2.01 -9.47
N VAL A 127 7.59 -0.95 -10.19
CA VAL A 127 8.06 -1.03 -11.59
C VAL A 127 9.54 -1.41 -11.60
N ASP A 128 9.88 -2.66 -11.92
CA ASP A 128 11.27 -3.12 -11.85
C ASP A 128 12.20 -2.37 -12.83
N GLU A 129 11.77 -2.24 -14.08
CA GLU A 129 12.52 -1.59 -15.17
C GLU A 129 11.67 -0.49 -15.82
N ASP A 130 12.24 0.69 -16.00
CA ASP A 130 11.60 1.86 -16.60
C ASP A 130 12.59 2.50 -17.58
N ASP A 131 12.47 2.18 -18.87
CA ASP A 131 13.38 2.65 -19.91
C ASP A 131 13.28 4.17 -20.14
N LEU A 132 12.09 4.74 -19.94
CA LEU A 132 11.86 6.17 -20.12
C LEU A 132 12.51 6.97 -18.99
N PHE A 133 12.54 6.39 -17.79
CA PHE A 133 13.05 7.03 -16.60
C PHE A 133 13.81 6.04 -15.70
N PRO A 134 15.04 5.67 -16.09
CA PRO A 134 15.79 4.60 -15.46
C PRO A 134 16.21 4.91 -14.02
N TYR A 135 16.32 3.85 -13.24
CA TYR A 135 16.81 3.88 -11.86
C TYR A 135 18.23 4.45 -11.77
N ARG A 136 18.50 5.30 -10.76
CA ARG A 136 19.80 5.98 -10.57
C ARG A 136 20.48 5.55 -9.27
N PRO A 137 21.12 4.38 -9.21
CA PRO A 137 21.65 3.80 -7.97
C PRO A 137 22.77 4.62 -7.31
N LEU A 138 23.46 5.48 -8.07
CA LEU A 138 24.52 6.34 -7.52
C LEU A 138 23.98 7.63 -6.90
N GLU A 139 22.74 8.01 -7.24
CA GLU A 139 22.10 9.23 -6.76
C GLU A 139 21.08 8.93 -5.64
N ARG A 140 20.38 7.80 -5.74
CA ARG A 140 19.21 7.50 -4.92
C ARG A 140 19.19 6.03 -4.54
N ALA A 141 18.78 5.76 -3.29
CA ALA A 141 18.44 4.41 -2.86
C ALA A 141 17.03 4.05 -3.37
N ARG A 142 16.81 2.78 -3.72
CA ARG A 142 15.51 2.32 -4.22
C ARG A 142 14.69 1.61 -3.16
N GLN A 143 13.44 2.04 -3.02
CA GLN A 143 12.40 1.36 -2.25
C GLN A 143 11.31 0.83 -3.18
N ASP A 144 11.20 -0.49 -3.25
CA ASP A 144 10.06 -1.14 -3.87
C ASP A 144 8.96 -1.38 -2.84
N MET A 145 7.71 -1.18 -3.27
CA MET A 145 6.53 -1.51 -2.48
C MET A 145 5.57 -2.37 -3.28
N THR A 146 5.20 -3.52 -2.72
CA THR A 146 4.02 -4.27 -3.15
C THR A 146 2.97 -4.18 -2.05
N MET A 147 1.72 -3.87 -2.40
CA MET A 147 0.63 -3.71 -1.44
C MET A 147 -0.67 -4.26 -2.01
N ILE A 148 -1.47 -4.88 -1.15
CA ILE A 148 -2.84 -5.32 -1.43
C ILE A 148 -3.71 -4.80 -0.28
N MET A 149 -4.77 -4.09 -0.61
CA MET A 149 -5.80 -3.65 0.31
C MET A 149 -7.15 -4.14 -0.18
N MET A 150 -7.96 -4.65 0.73
CA MET A 150 -9.28 -5.20 0.47
C MET A 150 -10.27 -4.66 1.49
N LEU A 151 -11.40 -4.15 1.02
CA LEU A 151 -12.52 -3.67 1.81
C LEU A 151 -13.74 -4.52 1.54
N GLU A 152 -14.29 -5.12 2.59
CA GLU A 152 -15.48 -5.95 2.51
C GLU A 152 -16.23 -5.96 3.84
N TRP A 153 -17.48 -6.40 3.79
CA TRP A 153 -18.27 -6.69 5.00
C TRP A 153 -17.83 -8.04 5.59
N ARG A 154 -17.62 -8.07 6.91
CA ARG A 154 -17.32 -9.28 7.66
C ARG A 154 -18.22 -9.38 8.88
N ALA A 155 -18.59 -10.59 9.26
CA ALA A 155 -19.23 -10.84 10.55
C ALA A 155 -18.17 -10.77 11.67
N ASN A 156 -18.46 -10.03 12.73
CA ASN A 156 -17.67 -10.06 13.96
C ASN A 156 -18.03 -11.30 14.82
N ASP A 157 -17.36 -11.47 15.97
CA ASP A 157 -17.59 -12.61 16.88
C ASP A 157 -19.02 -12.69 17.42
N LYS A 158 -19.80 -11.61 17.32
CA LYS A 158 -21.22 -11.53 17.72
C LYS A 158 -22.18 -11.76 16.54
N GLY A 159 -21.66 -11.97 15.33
CA GLY A 159 -22.44 -12.12 14.10
C GLY A 159 -22.91 -10.81 13.47
N GLU A 160 -22.50 -9.66 14.00
CA GLU A 160 -22.84 -8.34 13.45
C GLU A 160 -21.93 -8.02 12.26
N GLN A 161 -22.50 -7.40 11.22
CA GLN A 161 -21.74 -6.99 10.03
C GLN A 161 -20.92 -5.73 10.32
N VAL A 162 -19.62 -5.80 10.08
CA VAL A 162 -18.68 -4.70 10.17
C VAL A 162 -17.85 -4.62 8.89
N ILE A 163 -17.52 -3.42 8.44
CA ILE A 163 -16.59 -3.26 7.32
C ILE A 163 -15.18 -3.50 7.83
N ALA A 164 -14.40 -4.31 7.13
CA ALA A 164 -13.01 -4.57 7.48
C ALA A 164 -12.08 -4.19 6.32
N LEU A 165 -10.99 -3.49 6.64
CA LEU A 165 -9.85 -3.31 5.75
C LEU A 165 -8.82 -4.40 6.03
N SER A 166 -8.67 -5.34 5.11
CA SER A 166 -7.54 -6.28 5.12
C SER A 166 -6.43 -5.70 4.27
N ARG A 167 -5.23 -5.54 4.81
CA ARG A 167 -4.07 -5.05 4.08
C ARG A 167 -2.86 -5.94 4.25
N TRP A 168 -2.16 -6.16 3.15
CA TRP A 168 -0.84 -6.77 3.12
C TRP A 168 0.10 -5.83 2.37
N TRP A 169 1.32 -5.67 2.87
CA TRP A 169 2.34 -4.91 2.16
C TRP A 169 3.73 -5.47 2.41
N CYS A 170 4.59 -5.30 1.42
CA CYS A 170 5.99 -5.66 1.43
C CYS A 170 6.80 -4.47 0.94
N PHE A 171 7.63 -3.92 1.82
CA PHE A 171 8.66 -2.95 1.47
C PHE A 171 9.99 -3.65 1.30
N ARG A 172 10.72 -3.26 0.27
CA ARG A 172 12.08 -3.73 0.00
C ARG A 172 12.97 -2.55 -0.34
N ILE A 173 14.00 -2.33 0.49
CA ILE A 173 15.07 -1.39 0.17
C ILE A 173 16.17 -2.18 -0.52
N ARG A 174 16.49 -1.82 -1.77
CA ARG A 174 17.54 -2.49 -2.54
C ARG A 174 18.92 -2.10 -2.01
N SER A 175 19.78 -3.10 -1.80
CA SER A 175 21.18 -2.88 -1.39
C SER A 175 22.10 -2.55 -2.55
#